data_AF-A0A3R7LE16-F1
#
_entry.id   AF-A0A3R7LE16-F1
#
_cell.length_a   1.000
_cell.length_b   1.000
_cell.length_c   1.000
_cell.angle_alpha   90.00
_cell.angle_beta   90.00
_cell.angle_gamma   90.00
#
_symmetry.space_group_name_H-M   'P 1'
#
loop_
_entity.id
_entity.type
_entity.pdbx_description
1 polymer ?
#
loop_
_entity_poly.entity_id
_entity_poly.type
_entity_poly.pdbx_seq_one_letter_code
_entity_poly.pdbx_strand_id
1 'polypeptide(L)'
;MGTYLRLTRLRGLPAGTFKKESLVVSTVTERRGQEGHVLSSYLVFDLQSLLEANSRGLLEPLTGALRRNRILIPELLLHRLDEMNKKAFQALSLGNSDEATATAKRFRDLLQFLLQNKEADWLLFQQKGVNEDQRFFRENTLANDLTDARRYVSYALFVKGNASEKVMLVTSDPGLKKCAAGEDLLTVSIGELFRVTHKELYETVRTVHPHHPLSLDA
;
A
#
# COMPACT_ATOMS: atom_id res chain seq x y z
N MET A 1 28.23 3.72 -9.77
CA MET A 1 27.06 4.52 -9.36
C MET A 1 26.08 3.58 -8.65
N GLY A 2 25.50 3.99 -7.53
CA GLY A 2 24.67 3.09 -6.71
C GLY A 2 23.37 2.72 -7.43
N THR A 3 23.07 1.43 -7.53
CA THR A 3 21.88 0.89 -8.22
C THR A 3 20.66 0.76 -7.31
N TYR A 4 20.67 1.41 -6.14
CA TYR A 4 19.69 1.17 -5.08
C TYR A 4 19.42 2.39 -4.21
N LEU A 5 18.19 2.52 -3.71
CA LEU A 5 17.80 3.61 -2.82
C LEU A 5 18.47 3.46 -1.45
N ARG A 6 18.87 4.58 -0.86
CA ARG A 6 19.49 4.58 0.48
C ARG A 6 18.39 4.65 1.54
N LEU A 7 18.15 3.54 2.22
CA LEU A 7 17.32 3.41 3.42
C LEU A 7 18.24 3.36 4.63
N THR A 8 18.23 4.40 5.47
CA THR A 8 19.29 4.57 6.48
C THR A 8 18.82 4.46 7.93
N ARG A 9 17.57 4.86 8.24
CA ARG A 9 17.02 4.92 9.60
C ARG A 9 15.91 3.91 9.88
N LEU A 10 15.40 3.23 8.85
CA LEU A 10 14.38 2.18 8.98
C LEU A 10 14.96 0.81 9.39
N ARG A 11 15.94 0.79 10.29
CA ARG A 11 16.68 -0.41 10.70
C ARG A 11 15.83 -1.44 11.47
N GLY A 12 14.62 -1.05 11.88
CA GLY A 12 13.68 -1.93 12.59
C GLY A 12 12.74 -2.73 11.67
N LEU A 13 12.78 -2.53 10.34
CA LEU A 13 11.99 -3.32 9.39
C LEU A 13 12.45 -4.79 9.37
N PRO A 14 11.60 -5.73 8.96
CA PRO A 14 11.93 -7.15 8.92
C PRO A 14 13.25 -7.39 8.18
N ALA A 15 14.03 -8.38 8.63
CA ALA A 15 15.33 -8.66 8.03
C ALA A 15 15.21 -8.93 6.52
N GLY A 16 14.10 -9.54 6.07
CA GLY A 16 13.74 -9.79 4.68
C GLY A 16 13.40 -8.54 3.85
N THR A 17 13.23 -7.37 4.45
CA THR A 17 13.16 -6.09 3.70
C THR A 17 14.53 -5.68 3.15
N PHE A 18 15.61 -6.16 3.79
CA PHE A 18 17.00 -5.91 3.41
C PHE A 18 17.76 -7.17 2.98
N LYS A 19 17.19 -8.37 3.16
CA LYS A 19 17.71 -9.66 2.72
C LYS A 19 16.80 -10.26 1.63
N LYS A 20 17.43 -10.84 0.61
CA LYS A 20 16.74 -11.58 -0.48
C LYS A 20 16.01 -12.78 0.09
N GLU A 21 14.69 -12.71 0.15
CA GLU A 21 13.82 -13.89 0.27
C GLU A 21 12.88 -13.95 -0.94
N SER A 22 12.85 -15.09 -1.61
CA SER A 22 11.99 -15.29 -2.76
C SER A 22 10.52 -15.07 -2.37
N LEU A 23 9.77 -14.28 -3.15
CA LEU A 23 8.31 -14.16 -3.02
C LEU A 23 7.57 -15.49 -3.31
N VAL A 24 8.31 -16.55 -3.66
CA VAL A 24 7.78 -17.90 -3.78
C VAL A 24 7.65 -18.50 -2.38
N VAL A 25 6.54 -18.22 -1.71
CA VAL A 25 6.07 -19.08 -0.61
C VAL A 25 5.19 -20.16 -1.21
N SER A 26 5.63 -21.39 -0.98
CA SER A 26 5.09 -22.68 -1.40
C SER A 26 3.57 -22.78 -1.46
N THR A 27 3.11 -23.37 -2.56
CA THR A 27 1.81 -24.03 -2.69
C THR A 27 1.53 -24.92 -1.48
N VAL A 28 0.57 -24.53 -0.63
CA VAL A 28 -0.16 -25.47 0.22
C VAL A 28 -1.60 -25.50 -0.27
N THR A 29 -1.87 -26.49 -1.11
CA THR A 29 -3.18 -27.07 -1.34
C THR A 29 -3.76 -27.55 -0.02
N GLU A 30 -4.84 -26.94 0.45
CA GLU A 30 -5.99 -27.65 1.02
C GLU A 30 -7.28 -26.92 0.65
N ARG A 31 -8.04 -27.52 -0.26
CA ARG A 31 -9.45 -27.18 -0.53
C ARG A 31 -10.28 -27.70 0.65
N ARG A 32 -11.09 -26.84 1.28
CA ARG A 32 -12.43 -27.17 1.80
C ARG A 32 -13.17 -25.91 2.27
N GLY A 33 -14.40 -25.73 1.77
CA GLY A 33 -15.31 -24.66 2.16
C GLY A 33 -15.33 -23.48 1.17
N GLN A 34 -16.16 -23.57 0.13
CA GLN A 34 -16.58 -22.40 -0.63
C GLN A 34 -17.50 -21.55 0.25
N GLU A 35 -16.91 -20.73 1.12
CA GLU A 35 -17.54 -19.47 1.51
C GLU A 35 -17.00 -18.41 0.55
N GLY A 36 -17.89 -17.75 -0.18
CA GLY A 36 -17.52 -16.70 -1.14
C GLY A 36 -16.80 -15.56 -0.42
N HIS A 37 -15.46 -15.59 -0.38
CA HIS A 37 -14.66 -14.48 0.11
C HIS A 37 -14.61 -13.41 -0.98
N VAL A 38 -15.19 -12.24 -0.70
CA VAL A 38 -15.63 -11.32 -1.76
C VAL A 38 -14.49 -10.52 -2.40
N LEU A 39 -13.35 -10.25 -1.74
CA LEU A 39 -12.30 -9.38 -2.33
C LEU A 39 -10.86 -9.57 -1.78
N SER A 40 -10.13 -10.64 -2.12
CA SER A 40 -8.68 -10.67 -1.88
C SER A 40 -7.94 -9.89 -2.97
N SER A 41 -7.28 -8.79 -2.62
CA SER A 41 -6.44 -8.00 -3.56
C SER A 41 -5.10 -7.60 -2.95
N TYR A 42 -4.10 -7.41 -3.81
CA TYR A 42 -2.87 -6.70 -3.49
C TYR A 42 -3.05 -5.20 -3.73
N LEU A 43 -2.81 -4.40 -2.70
CA LEU A 43 -2.94 -2.95 -2.71
C LEU A 43 -1.54 -2.34 -2.67
N VAL A 44 -1.11 -1.77 -3.79
CA VAL A 44 0.16 -1.02 -3.87
C VAL A 44 -0.15 0.44 -3.65
N PHE A 45 0.32 1.02 -2.55
CA PHE A 45 0.05 2.43 -2.23
C PHE A 45 1.17 3.34 -2.74
N ASP A 46 0.80 4.52 -3.24
CA ASP A 46 1.71 5.67 -3.22
C ASP A 46 1.77 6.30 -1.81
N LEU A 47 2.75 7.17 -1.60
CA LEU A 47 2.97 7.79 -0.29
C LEU A 47 1.78 8.62 0.20
N GLN A 48 1.16 9.42 -0.67
CA GLN A 48 0.09 10.34 -0.28
C GLN A 48 -1.18 9.57 0.11
N SER A 49 -1.50 8.54 -0.66
CA SER A 49 -2.65 7.67 -0.43
C SER A 49 -2.47 6.84 0.84
N LEU A 50 -1.25 6.38 1.12
CA LEU A 50 -0.97 5.66 2.37
C LEU A 50 -1.11 6.58 3.60
N LEU A 51 -0.63 7.83 3.51
CA LEU A 51 -0.82 8.84 4.56
C LEU A 51 -2.30 9.15 4.78
N GLU A 52 -3.05 9.34 3.70
CA GLU A 52 -4.50 9.59 3.76
C GLU A 52 -5.23 8.40 4.42
N ALA A 53 -4.93 7.17 4.00
CA ALA A 53 -5.52 5.97 4.58
C ALA A 53 -5.20 5.81 6.07
N ASN A 54 -3.94 6.03 6.46
CA ASN A 54 -3.51 5.95 7.86
C ASN A 54 -4.19 7.02 8.72
N SER A 55 -4.21 8.28 8.25
CA SER A 55 -4.82 9.39 8.99
C SER A 55 -6.33 9.27 9.17
N ARG A 56 -7.01 8.51 8.31
CA ARG A 56 -8.44 8.19 8.43
C ARG A 56 -8.73 6.86 9.13
N GLY A 57 -7.70 6.15 9.61
CA GLY A 57 -7.88 4.84 10.26
C GLY A 57 -8.41 3.75 9.34
N LEU A 58 -8.12 3.82 8.04
CA LEU A 58 -8.71 2.92 7.03
C LEU A 58 -7.89 1.65 6.77
N LEU A 59 -6.63 1.59 7.22
CA LEU A 59 -5.75 0.44 6.92
C LEU A 59 -6.24 -0.87 7.54
N GLU A 60 -6.74 -0.83 8.77
CA GLU A 60 -7.32 -2.00 9.45
C GLU A 60 -8.62 -2.49 8.77
N PRO A 61 -9.64 -1.65 8.50
CA PRO A 61 -10.82 -2.05 7.75
C PRO A 61 -10.53 -2.69 6.39
N LEU A 62 -9.44 -2.29 5.73
CA LEU A 62 -9.06 -2.82 4.43
C LEU A 62 -8.43 -4.22 4.52
N THR A 63 -7.83 -4.57 5.65
CA THR A 63 -6.99 -5.78 5.82
C THR A 63 -7.62 -6.83 6.74
N GLY A 64 -8.74 -6.48 7.40
CA GLY A 64 -9.47 -7.37 8.29
C GLY A 64 -10.10 -8.61 7.62
N ALA A 65 -10.67 -9.47 8.47
CA ALA A 65 -11.13 -10.82 8.13
C ALA A 65 -12.09 -10.92 6.92
N LEU A 66 -12.87 -9.88 6.66
CA LEU A 66 -13.86 -9.84 5.57
C LEU A 66 -13.24 -9.57 4.18
N ARG A 67 -12.11 -8.84 4.12
CA ARG A 67 -11.49 -8.45 2.84
C ARG A 67 -10.19 -9.17 2.56
N ARG A 68 -9.37 -9.45 3.57
CA ARG A 68 -8.06 -10.11 3.39
C ARG A 68 -7.19 -9.45 2.31
N ASN A 69 -7.25 -8.13 2.17
CA ASN A 69 -6.33 -7.44 1.26
C ASN A 69 -4.92 -7.46 1.85
N ARG A 70 -3.92 -7.51 0.96
CA ARG A 70 -2.51 -7.38 1.31
C ARG A 70 -2.00 -6.02 0.87
N ILE A 71 -1.48 -5.25 1.81
CA ILE A 71 -0.86 -3.95 1.57
C ILE A 71 0.60 -4.17 1.20
N LEU A 72 0.96 -3.75 0.01
CA LEU A 72 2.32 -3.81 -0.51
C LEU A 72 2.97 -2.44 -0.34
N ILE A 73 4.10 -2.40 0.36
CA ILE A 73 4.88 -1.20 0.63
C ILE A 73 6.10 -1.18 -0.31
N PRO A 74 6.11 -0.32 -1.35
CA PRO A 74 7.20 -0.24 -2.31
C PRO A 74 8.51 0.28 -1.67
N GLU A 75 9.67 -0.11 -2.24
CA GLU A 75 10.99 0.38 -1.82
C GLU A 75 11.06 1.91 -1.92
N LEU A 76 10.50 2.47 -2.99
CA LEU A 76 10.42 3.92 -3.18
C LEU A 76 9.64 4.61 -2.06
N LEU A 77 8.56 3.99 -1.56
CA LEU A 77 7.78 4.52 -0.46
C LEU A 77 8.62 4.55 0.81
N LEU A 78 9.31 3.44 1.13
CA LEU A 78 10.23 3.36 2.27
C LEU A 78 11.33 4.42 2.20
N HIS A 79 11.85 4.67 1.00
CA HIS A 79 12.88 5.68 0.79
C HIS A 79 12.35 7.08 1.05
N ARG A 80 11.18 7.41 0.50
CA ARG A 80 10.54 8.70 0.75
C ARG A 80 10.19 8.87 2.23
N LEU A 81 9.76 7.80 2.93
CA LEU A 81 9.56 7.85 4.39
C LEU A 81 10.86 8.12 5.15
N ASP A 82 11.98 7.49 4.78
CA ASP A 82 13.29 7.73 5.40
C ASP A 82 13.74 9.20 5.22
N GLU A 83 13.51 9.77 4.03
CA GLU A 83 13.81 11.17 3.74
C GLU A 83 12.89 12.14 4.49
N MET A 84 11.58 11.88 4.48
CA MET A 84 10.62 12.74 5.17
C MET A 84 10.79 12.69 6.68
N ASN A 85 11.15 11.55 7.26
CA ASN A 85 11.45 11.45 8.69
C ASN A 85 12.67 12.32 9.09
N LYS A 86 13.69 12.42 8.22
CA LYS A 86 14.83 13.33 8.46
C LYS A 86 14.39 14.79 8.50
N LYS A 87 13.51 15.20 7.57
CA LYS A 87 12.96 16.56 7.50
C LYS A 87 11.99 16.86 8.65
N ALA A 88 11.14 15.90 9.02
CA ALA A 88 10.18 16.02 10.12
C ALA A 88 10.89 16.26 11.47
N PHE A 89 11.97 15.53 11.73
CA PHE A 89 12.77 15.73 12.94
C PHE A 89 13.35 17.15 13.01
N GLN A 90 13.84 17.68 11.89
CA GLN A 90 14.35 19.06 11.81
C GLN A 90 13.24 20.09 12.03
N ALA A 91 12.07 19.92 11.40
CA ALA A 91 10.95 20.85 11.51
C ALA A 91 10.41 20.94 12.94
N LEU A 92 10.26 19.80 13.64
CA LEU A 92 9.82 19.75 15.03
C LEU A 92 10.85 20.34 16.01
N SER A 93 12.14 20.26 15.68
CA SER A 93 13.22 20.83 16.50
C SER A 93 13.34 22.35 16.36
N LEU A 94 12.88 22.91 15.24
CA LEU A 94 13.01 24.34 14.91
C LEU A 94 11.76 25.17 15.22
N GLY A 95 10.68 24.56 15.72
CA GLY A 95 9.46 25.28 16.09
C GLY A 95 8.73 25.91 14.90
N ASN A 96 8.82 25.30 13.71
CA ASN A 96 8.19 25.81 12.50
C ASN A 96 6.65 25.69 12.54
N SER A 97 5.99 26.43 11.62
CA SER A 97 4.53 26.59 11.48
C SER A 97 3.67 25.36 11.75
N ASP A 98 2.42 25.61 12.19
CA ASP A 98 1.44 24.58 12.56
C ASP A 98 1.25 23.49 11.48
N GLU A 99 1.29 23.86 10.20
CA GLU A 99 1.11 22.94 9.08
C GLU A 99 2.31 21.99 8.89
N ALA A 100 3.54 22.51 9.05
CA ALA A 100 4.75 21.70 8.98
C ALA A 100 4.79 20.68 10.14
N THR A 101 4.36 21.12 11.32
CA THR A 101 4.24 20.28 12.52
C THR A 101 3.15 19.21 12.34
N ALA A 102 1.98 19.56 11.81
CA ALA A 102 0.91 18.60 11.54
C ALA A 102 1.34 17.54 10.51
N THR A 103 2.04 17.97 9.44
CA THR A 103 2.57 17.06 8.41
C THR A 103 3.62 16.12 9.00
N ALA A 104 4.56 16.64 9.78
CA ALA A 104 5.57 15.84 10.47
C ALA A 104 4.94 14.78 11.40
N LYS A 105 3.87 15.14 12.11
CA LYS A 105 3.12 14.21 12.96
C LYS A 105 2.51 13.06 12.15
N ARG A 106 1.82 13.34 11.04
CA ARG A 106 1.23 12.30 10.17
C ARG A 106 2.28 11.31 9.66
N PHE A 107 3.46 11.79 9.27
CA PHE A 107 4.58 10.93 8.86
C PHE A 107 5.08 10.04 9.99
N ARG A 108 5.23 10.61 11.20
CA ARG A 108 5.65 9.85 12.38
C ARG A 108 4.62 8.77 12.75
N ASP A 109 3.34 9.11 12.73
CA ASP A 109 2.25 8.19 13.03
C ASP A 109 2.21 7.04 12.03
N LEU A 110 2.35 7.33 10.72
CA LEU A 110 2.47 6.29 9.69
C LEU A 110 3.70 5.40 9.91
N LEU A 111 4.85 5.99 10.25
CA LEU A 111 6.06 5.23 10.50
C LEU A 111 5.89 4.28 11.69
N GLN A 112 5.30 4.79 12.78
CA GLN A 112 4.99 4.00 13.95
C GLN A 112 4.04 2.84 13.61
N PHE A 113 2.99 3.11 12.84
CA PHE A 113 2.05 2.09 12.37
C PHE A 113 2.77 0.98 11.59
N LEU A 114 3.62 1.35 10.63
CA LEU A 114 4.36 0.37 9.81
C LEU A 114 5.33 -0.46 10.66
N LEU A 115 5.99 0.14 11.65
CA LEU A 115 6.92 -0.56 12.54
C LEU A 115 6.20 -1.50 13.51
N GLN A 116 5.01 -1.12 14.00
CA GLN A 116 4.19 -1.94 14.88
C GLN A 116 3.61 -3.15 14.14
N ASN A 117 3.22 -2.98 12.88
CA ASN A 117 2.57 -4.02 12.07
C ASN A 117 3.51 -4.75 11.11
N LYS A 118 4.82 -4.57 11.26
CA LYS A 118 5.81 -5.04 10.27
C LYS A 118 5.86 -6.57 10.06
N GLU A 119 5.39 -7.34 11.05
CA GLU A 119 5.32 -8.81 10.99
C GLU A 119 3.91 -9.30 10.63
N ALA A 120 2.96 -8.39 10.34
CA ALA A 120 1.61 -8.75 9.96
C ALA A 120 1.60 -9.37 8.56
N ASP A 121 0.85 -10.45 8.38
CA ASP A 121 0.74 -11.20 7.12
C ASP A 121 0.12 -10.39 5.98
N TRP A 122 -0.73 -9.41 6.34
CA TRP A 122 -1.34 -8.48 5.40
C TRP A 122 -0.44 -7.30 5.02
N LEU A 123 0.71 -7.10 5.66
CA LEU A 123 1.64 -6.01 5.35
C LEU A 123 2.96 -6.54 4.79
N LEU A 124 3.20 -6.34 3.49
CA LEU A 124 4.37 -6.85 2.80
C LEU A 124 5.25 -5.72 2.29
N PHE A 125 6.55 -5.82 2.52
CA PHE A 125 7.52 -4.83 2.08
C PHE A 125 8.25 -5.31 0.83
N GLN A 126 8.32 -4.46 -0.20
CA GLN A 126 9.17 -4.71 -1.35
C GLN A 126 10.63 -4.78 -0.90
N GLN A 127 11.32 -5.80 -1.39
CA GLN A 127 12.75 -5.91 -1.21
C GLN A 127 13.51 -4.86 -2.00
N LYS A 128 14.63 -4.43 -1.42
CA LYS A 128 15.49 -3.41 -1.99
C LYS A 128 16.05 -3.81 -3.36
N GLY A 129 15.83 -2.98 -4.37
CA GLY A 129 16.42 -3.10 -5.71
C GLY A 129 15.94 -4.31 -6.51
N VAL A 130 14.78 -4.88 -6.17
CA VAL A 130 14.22 -6.06 -6.85
C VAL A 130 12.72 -5.91 -7.06
N ASN A 131 12.13 -6.89 -7.76
CA ASN A 131 10.69 -7.01 -7.95
C ASN A 131 10.09 -5.82 -8.72
N GLU A 132 10.73 -5.44 -9.82
CA GLU A 132 10.21 -4.41 -10.75
C GLU A 132 10.02 -5.02 -12.13
N ASP A 133 8.95 -4.59 -12.82
CA ASP A 133 8.67 -5.04 -14.17
C ASP A 133 9.78 -4.55 -15.12
N GLN A 134 10.55 -5.49 -15.66
CA GLN A 134 11.75 -5.18 -16.43
C GLN A 134 11.46 -4.55 -17.80
N ARG A 135 10.27 -4.79 -18.38
CA ARG A 135 9.87 -4.16 -19.64
C ARG A 135 9.59 -2.69 -19.37
N PHE A 136 8.66 -2.42 -18.47
CA PHE A 136 8.22 -1.09 -18.08
C PHE A 136 9.38 -0.24 -17.54
N PHE A 137 10.24 -0.83 -16.69
CA PHE A 137 11.40 -0.16 -16.10
C PHE A 137 12.39 0.34 -17.17
N ARG A 138 12.62 -0.46 -18.21
CA ARG A 138 13.50 -0.10 -19.34
C ARG A 138 12.86 0.93 -20.26
N GLU A 139 11.62 0.70 -20.68
CA GLU A 139 10.89 1.60 -21.59
C GLU A 139 10.72 3.01 -21.00
N ASN A 140 10.49 3.11 -19.69
CA ASN A 140 10.37 4.40 -19.01
C ASN A 140 11.71 4.97 -18.52
N THR A 141 12.82 4.29 -18.80
CA THR A 141 14.18 4.68 -18.43
C THR A 141 14.35 4.98 -16.93
N LEU A 142 13.68 4.18 -16.08
CA LEU A 142 13.63 4.41 -14.62
C LEU A 142 14.98 4.20 -13.92
N ALA A 143 15.95 3.58 -14.60
CA ALA A 143 17.33 3.49 -14.13
C ALA A 143 18.00 4.85 -13.94
N ASN A 144 17.57 5.87 -14.70
CA ASN A 144 18.15 7.22 -14.65
C ASN A 144 17.67 8.01 -13.42
N ASP A 145 16.48 7.68 -12.90
CA ASP A 145 15.92 8.31 -11.71
C ASP A 145 15.22 7.26 -10.84
N LEU A 146 15.94 6.78 -9.83
CA LEU A 146 15.41 5.82 -8.87
C LEU A 146 14.30 6.40 -7.98
N THR A 147 14.07 7.72 -8.01
CA THR A 147 13.03 8.40 -7.23
C THR A 147 11.74 8.62 -8.01
N ASP A 148 11.72 8.26 -9.30
CA ASP A 148 10.58 8.41 -10.20
C ASP A 148 9.34 7.68 -9.67
N ALA A 149 8.22 8.39 -9.57
CA ALA A 149 6.97 7.86 -9.05
C ALA A 149 6.41 6.68 -9.89
N ARG A 150 6.75 6.60 -11.17
CA ARG A 150 6.37 5.48 -12.05
C ARG A 150 6.91 4.13 -11.57
N ARG A 151 7.91 4.10 -10.69
CA ARG A 151 8.35 2.87 -10.03
C ARG A 151 7.26 2.20 -9.18
N TYR A 152 6.26 2.94 -8.69
CA TYR A 152 5.07 2.34 -8.08
C TYR A 152 4.28 1.48 -9.08
N VAL A 153 4.15 1.94 -10.32
CA VAL A 153 3.52 1.19 -11.41
C VAL A 153 4.38 -0.01 -11.78
N SER A 154 5.70 0.17 -11.91
CA SER A 154 6.63 -0.92 -12.21
C SER A 154 6.57 -2.07 -11.20
N TYR A 155 6.50 -1.75 -9.90
CA TYR A 155 6.33 -2.77 -8.86
C TYR A 155 4.95 -3.44 -8.93
N ALA A 156 3.89 -2.67 -9.11
CA ALA A 156 2.54 -3.22 -9.21
C ALA A 156 2.38 -4.16 -10.43
N LEU A 157 3.00 -3.84 -11.56
CA LEU A 157 3.04 -4.70 -12.74
C LEU A 157 3.82 -5.99 -12.50
N PHE A 158 4.96 -5.90 -11.81
CA PHE A 158 5.71 -7.09 -11.39
C PHE A 158 4.81 -8.02 -10.56
N VAL A 159 4.08 -7.48 -9.57
CA VAL A 159 3.17 -8.28 -8.75
C VAL A 159 2.04 -8.85 -9.61
N LYS A 160 1.44 -8.06 -10.51
CA LYS A 160 0.38 -8.52 -11.42
C LYS A 160 0.83 -9.69 -12.29
N GLY A 161 2.09 -9.72 -12.71
CA GLY A 161 2.67 -10.82 -13.49
C GLY A 161 2.98 -12.09 -12.69
N ASN A 162 2.99 -12.03 -11.36
CA ASN A 162 3.42 -13.13 -10.48
C ASN A 162 2.34 -13.59 -9.48
N ALA A 163 1.25 -12.84 -9.32
CA ALA A 163 0.16 -13.14 -8.40
C ALA A 163 -1.11 -13.59 -9.13
N SER A 164 -1.91 -14.44 -8.49
CA SER A 164 -3.22 -14.85 -9.01
C SER A 164 -4.33 -13.87 -8.63
N GLU A 165 -4.11 -13.13 -7.56
CA GLU A 165 -5.05 -12.18 -6.98
C GLU A 165 -4.96 -10.83 -7.68
N LYS A 166 -6.07 -10.08 -7.60
CA LYS A 166 -6.19 -8.76 -8.21
C LYS A 166 -5.16 -7.80 -7.63
N VAL A 167 -4.44 -7.07 -8.49
CA VAL A 167 -3.51 -6.01 -8.08
C VAL A 167 -4.11 -4.64 -8.40
N MET A 168 -4.12 -3.75 -7.41
CA MET A 168 -4.61 -2.38 -7.58
C MET A 168 -3.57 -1.38 -7.07
N LEU A 169 -3.30 -0.36 -7.88
CA LEU A 169 -2.55 0.81 -7.45
C LEU A 169 -3.49 1.78 -6.73
N VAL A 170 -3.21 2.01 -5.46
CA VAL A 170 -3.95 2.95 -4.63
C VAL A 170 -3.32 4.33 -4.75
N THR A 171 -3.94 5.19 -5.55
CA THR A 171 -3.41 6.51 -5.90
C THR A 171 -4.52 7.51 -6.22
N SER A 172 -4.29 8.76 -5.82
CA SER A 172 -5.06 9.93 -6.28
C SER A 172 -4.31 10.76 -7.33
N ASP A 173 -3.05 10.39 -7.66
CA ASP A 173 -2.21 11.12 -8.61
C ASP A 173 -2.67 10.86 -10.07
N PRO A 174 -3.08 11.90 -10.82
CA PRO A 174 -3.57 11.72 -12.20
C PRO A 174 -2.51 11.17 -13.16
N GLY A 175 -1.24 11.51 -12.94
CA GLY A 175 -0.12 11.04 -13.75
C GLY A 175 0.10 9.55 -13.59
N LEU A 176 0.09 9.05 -12.35
CA LEU A 176 0.17 7.63 -12.02
C LEU A 176 -1.07 6.88 -12.52
N LYS A 177 -2.28 7.45 -12.38
CA LYS A 177 -3.51 6.85 -12.94
C LYS A 177 -3.41 6.67 -14.46
N LYS A 178 -3.00 7.71 -15.18
CA LYS A 178 -2.81 7.65 -16.64
C LYS A 178 -1.73 6.64 -17.02
N CYS A 179 -0.63 6.61 -16.27
CA CYS A 179 0.47 5.68 -16.50
C CYS A 179 0.05 4.22 -16.29
N ALA A 180 -0.65 3.93 -15.19
CA ALA A 180 -1.18 2.61 -14.88
C ALA A 180 -2.22 2.14 -15.91
N ALA A 181 -3.10 3.03 -16.37
CA ALA A 181 -4.09 2.72 -17.40
C ALA A 181 -3.45 2.28 -18.73
N GLY A 182 -2.30 2.87 -19.10
CA GLY A 182 -1.53 2.46 -20.28
C GLY A 182 -0.98 1.02 -20.21
N GLU A 183 -0.91 0.45 -19.01
CA GLU A 183 -0.36 -0.89 -18.73
C GLU A 183 -1.45 -1.87 -18.23
N ASP A 184 -2.72 -1.53 -18.42
CA ASP A 184 -3.87 -2.31 -17.93
C ASP A 184 -3.81 -2.56 -16.40
N LEU A 185 -3.21 -1.64 -15.65
CA LEU A 185 -3.15 -1.73 -14.20
C LEU A 185 -4.33 -0.99 -13.57
N LEU A 186 -5.10 -1.70 -12.75
CA LEU A 186 -6.24 -1.12 -12.05
C LEU A 186 -5.78 -0.09 -11.04
N THR A 187 -6.50 1.05 -10.98
CA THR A 187 -6.23 2.12 -10.02
C THR A 187 -7.47 2.44 -9.21
N VAL A 188 -7.26 2.91 -7.98
CA VAL A 188 -8.33 3.30 -7.06
C VAL A 188 -7.82 4.36 -6.11
N SER A 189 -8.64 5.36 -5.79
CA SER A 189 -8.34 6.33 -4.73
C SER A 189 -8.83 5.83 -3.37
N ILE A 190 -8.33 6.44 -2.28
CA ILE A 190 -8.83 6.14 -0.92
C ILE A 190 -10.33 6.39 -0.80
N GLY A 191 -10.83 7.49 -1.39
CA GLY A 191 -12.25 7.82 -1.37
C GLY A 191 -13.13 6.78 -2.07
N GLU A 192 -12.67 6.23 -3.20
CA GLU A 192 -13.38 5.17 -3.94
C GLU A 192 -13.33 3.84 -3.18
N LEU A 193 -12.14 3.46 -2.68
CA LEU A 193 -11.94 2.26 -1.88
C LEU A 193 -12.87 2.28 -0.66
N PHE A 194 -13.00 3.45 -0.01
CA PHE A 194 -13.85 3.66 1.15
C PHE A 194 -15.35 3.52 0.86
N ARG A 195 -15.82 3.96 -0.31
CA ARG A 195 -17.23 3.83 -0.71
C ARG A 195 -17.60 2.38 -1.01
N VAL A 196 -16.67 1.63 -1.59
CA VAL A 196 -16.83 0.20 -1.92
C VAL A 196 -16.92 -0.65 -0.63
N THR A 197 -15.94 -0.54 0.29
CA THR A 197 -16.27 -0.21 1.69
C THR A 197 -17.62 -0.54 2.30
N HIS A 198 -18.33 0.57 2.50
CA HIS A 198 -19.60 0.71 3.16
C HIS A 198 -20.74 0.07 2.37
N LYS A 199 -20.72 0.17 1.04
CA LYS A 199 -21.79 -0.40 0.22
C LYS A 199 -21.83 -1.92 0.35
N GLU A 200 -20.67 -2.58 0.28
CA GLU A 200 -20.58 -4.04 0.38
C GLU A 200 -20.84 -4.54 1.81
N LEU A 201 -20.39 -3.81 2.84
CA LEU A 201 -20.72 -4.12 4.23
C LEU A 201 -22.24 -4.03 4.48
N TYR A 202 -22.89 -2.99 3.97
CA TYR A 202 -24.33 -2.81 4.07
C TYR A 202 -25.10 -3.94 3.37
N GLU A 203 -24.66 -4.33 2.17
CA GLU A 203 -25.26 -5.45 1.43
C GLU A 203 -25.05 -6.79 2.15
N THR A 204 -23.87 -7.03 2.72
CA THR A 204 -23.56 -8.25 3.49
C THR A 204 -24.42 -8.35 4.76
N VAL A 205 -24.54 -7.28 5.55
CA VAL A 205 -25.41 -7.24 6.74
C VAL A 205 -26.88 -7.49 6.35
N ARG A 206 -27.34 -6.91 5.24
CA ARG A 206 -28.70 -7.12 4.71
C ARG A 206 -28.97 -8.57 4.29
N THR A 207 -27.96 -9.26 3.77
CA THR A 207 -28.09 -10.68 3.38
C THR A 207 -28.02 -11.65 4.58
N VAL A 208 -27.29 -11.30 5.64
CA VAL A 208 -27.13 -12.14 6.84
C VAL A 208 -28.29 -11.93 7.84
N HIS A 209 -28.92 -10.76 7.84
CA HIS A 209 -30.10 -10.45 8.66
C HIS A 209 -31.25 -9.90 7.79
N PRO A 210 -32.04 -10.76 7.12
CA PRO A 210 -33.14 -10.32 6.24
C PRO A 210 -34.35 -9.73 6.99
N HIS A 211 -34.36 -9.77 8.33
CA HIS A 211 -35.48 -9.31 9.17
C HIS A 211 -35.07 -8.32 10.27
N HIS A 212 -34.47 -7.20 9.88
CA HIS A 212 -34.55 -6.01 10.72
C HIS A 212 -34.84 -4.78 9.84
N PRO A 213 -36.05 -4.19 9.90
CA PRO A 213 -36.24 -2.88 9.33
C PRO A 213 -35.49 -1.89 10.23
N LEU A 214 -34.37 -1.36 9.74
CA LEU A 214 -33.87 -0.09 10.23
C LEU A 214 -34.83 0.97 9.68
N SER A 215 -35.83 1.33 10.49
CA SER A 215 -36.59 2.56 10.28
C SER A 215 -35.59 3.73 10.36
N LEU A 216 -35.27 4.28 9.20
CA LEU A 216 -34.89 5.68 9.10
C LEU A 216 -36.14 6.48 9.45
N ASP A 217 -36.28 6.86 10.72
CA ASP A 217 -37.00 8.05 11.21
C ASP A 217 -37.03 8.04 12.75
N ALA A 218 -36.14 8.83 13.36
CA ALA A 218 -36.29 9.59 14.61
C ALA A 218 -34.95 10.23 15.01
#